data_AF-A0A9P7HK85-F1
#
_entry.id   AF-A0A9P7HK85-F1
#
_cell.length_a   1.000
_cell.length_b   1.000
_cell.length_c   1.000
_cell.angle_alpha   90.00
_cell.angle_beta   90.00
_cell.angle_gamma   90.00
#
_symmetry.space_group_name_H-M   'P 1'
#
loop_
_entity.id
_entity.type
_entity.pdbx_description
1 polymer ?
#
loop_
_entity_poly.entity_id
_entity_poly.type
_entity_poly.pdbx_seq_one_letter_code
_entity_poly.pdbx_strand_id
1 'polypeptide(L)'
;MIASFFRQKSSRSPDEEARILRKLSPNECFQSAQHSLRIYIGCALSCRYVIPEAPLALNTDSFKHVIETAFARAILQHPALTVGRIDDDTKTPLWVHLDRIDFNNHITWSEPSEHTENSLSDVLEWQVNNPYLNLERQPCWRAVILRYHGAKFMDVVFAWDHSAGDGKKWQDTSRYLSRLP
;
A
#
# COMPACT_ATOMS: atom_id res chain seq x y z
N MET A 1 -9.87 32.02 -34.41
CA MET A 1 -8.47 31.62 -34.23
C MET A 1 -8.37 31.02 -32.82
N ILE A 2 -8.53 29.69 -32.69
CA ILE A 2 -8.45 29.01 -31.39
C ILE A 2 -7.09 28.31 -31.37
N ALA A 3 -6.20 28.80 -30.52
CA ALA A 3 -4.86 28.24 -30.36
C ALA A 3 -4.95 26.78 -29.92
N SER A 4 -4.40 25.87 -30.71
CA SER A 4 -4.23 24.48 -30.28
C SER A 4 -3.14 24.46 -29.22
N PHE A 5 -3.53 24.25 -27.97
CA PHE A 5 -2.61 23.85 -26.90
C PHE A 5 -2.10 22.44 -27.21
N PHE A 6 -1.09 22.34 -28.07
CA PHE A 6 -0.25 21.16 -28.11
C PHE A 6 0.45 21.08 -26.76
N ARG A 7 -0.08 20.23 -25.87
CA ARG A 7 0.61 19.82 -24.64
C ARG A 7 1.97 19.29 -25.08
N GLN A 8 3.04 20.03 -24.78
CA GLN A 8 4.40 19.55 -24.98
C GLN A 8 4.48 18.18 -24.31
N LYS A 9 4.75 17.15 -25.11
CA LYS A 9 5.14 15.84 -24.58
C LYS A 9 6.39 16.13 -23.76
N SER A 10 6.28 16.10 -22.44
CA SER A 10 7.45 16.13 -21.57
C SER A 10 8.36 15.00 -22.05
N SER A 11 9.53 15.35 -22.57
CA SER A 11 10.53 14.36 -22.95
C SER A 11 11.10 13.79 -21.67
N ARG A 12 10.69 12.56 -21.34
CA ARG A 12 11.22 11.84 -20.19
C ARG A 12 12.72 11.61 -20.36
N SER A 13 13.43 11.62 -19.25
CA SER A 13 14.81 11.13 -19.23
C SER A 13 14.86 9.63 -19.57
N PRO A 14 15.99 9.11 -20.08
CA PRO A 14 16.15 7.68 -20.33
C PRO A 14 15.86 6.82 -19.09
N ASP A 15 16.24 7.30 -17.90
CA ASP A 15 16.00 6.63 -16.63
C ASP A 15 14.51 6.56 -16.27
N GLU A 16 13.73 7.59 -16.62
CA GLU A 16 12.28 7.58 -16.44
C GLU A 16 11.58 6.67 -17.44
N GLU A 17 12.05 6.61 -18.69
CA GLU A 17 11.52 5.67 -19.69
C GLU A 17 11.82 4.21 -19.32
N ALA A 18 13.02 3.93 -18.80
CA ALA A 18 13.42 2.58 -18.40
C ALA A 18 12.54 1.99 -17.28
N ARG A 19 11.94 2.85 -16.44
CA ARG A 19 11.02 2.41 -15.37
C ARG A 19 9.60 2.10 -15.89
N ILE A 20 9.23 2.50 -17.10
CA ILE A 20 7.88 2.29 -17.62
C ILE A 20 7.65 0.80 -17.90
N LEU A 21 6.62 0.24 -17.26
CA LEU A 21 6.25 -1.16 -17.45
C LEU A 21 5.22 -1.31 -18.56
N ARG A 22 4.08 -0.63 -18.42
CA ARG A 22 2.97 -0.69 -19.38
C ARG A 22 1.92 0.38 -19.08
N LYS A 23 1.00 0.57 -20.02
CA LYS A 23 -0.26 1.29 -19.77
C LYS A 23 -1.14 0.54 -18.78
N LEU A 24 -1.95 1.29 -18.05
CA LEU A 24 -3.07 0.72 -17.29
C LEU A 24 -4.06 0.06 -18.25
N SER A 25 -4.64 -1.06 -17.83
CA SER A 25 -5.75 -1.70 -18.52
C SER A 25 -7.04 -0.89 -18.33
N PRO A 26 -8.09 -1.11 -19.14
CA PRO A 26 -9.35 -0.37 -18.99
C PRO A 26 -9.95 -0.41 -17.57
N ASN A 27 -9.87 -1.56 -16.90
CA ASN A 27 -10.34 -1.68 -15.52
C ASN A 27 -9.45 -0.89 -14.55
N GLU A 28 -8.14 -0.95 -14.70
CA GLU A 28 -7.20 -0.17 -13.86
C GLU A 28 -7.39 1.33 -14.08
N CYS A 29 -7.63 1.78 -15.31
CA CYS A 29 -7.98 3.18 -15.62
C CYS A 29 -9.28 3.60 -14.94
N PHE A 30 -10.31 2.73 -14.95
CA PHE A 30 -11.57 3.00 -14.27
C PHE A 30 -11.38 3.14 -12.75
N GLN A 31 -10.60 2.25 -12.13
CA GLN A 31 -10.29 2.34 -10.69
C GLN A 31 -9.45 3.58 -10.36
N SER A 32 -8.43 3.89 -11.18
CA SER A 32 -7.65 5.12 -11.03
C SER A 32 -8.53 6.38 -11.13
N ALA A 33 -9.44 6.43 -12.11
CA ALA A 33 -10.34 7.57 -12.27
C ALA A 33 -11.24 7.77 -11.04
N GLN A 34 -11.74 6.68 -10.43
CA GLN A 34 -12.51 6.77 -9.18
C GLN A 34 -11.68 7.32 -8.02
N HIS A 35 -10.40 6.91 -7.91
CA HIS A 35 -9.46 7.43 -6.92
C HIS A 35 -9.20 8.93 -7.14
N SER A 36 -8.93 9.34 -8.38
CA SER A 36 -8.71 10.73 -8.77
C SER A 36 -9.93 11.62 -8.49
N LEU A 37 -11.14 11.08 -8.69
CA LEU A 37 -12.41 11.75 -8.36
C LEU A 37 -12.80 11.64 -6.88
N ARG A 38 -12.01 10.92 -6.06
CA ARG A 38 -12.27 10.64 -4.64
C ARG A 38 -13.63 9.96 -4.38
N ILE A 39 -14.17 9.27 -5.38
CA ILE A 39 -15.39 8.47 -5.24
C ILE A 39 -15.07 7.16 -4.51
N TYR A 40 -13.92 6.57 -4.84
CA TYR A 40 -13.43 5.34 -4.23
C TYR A 40 -11.92 5.43 -4.12
N ILE A 41 -11.42 5.65 -2.90
CA ILE A 41 -9.99 5.91 -2.68
C ILE A 41 -9.20 4.61 -2.53
N GLY A 42 -9.75 3.63 -1.83
CA GLY A 42 -9.06 2.36 -1.61
C GLY A 42 -9.92 1.34 -0.88
N CYS A 43 -9.38 0.14 -0.78
CA CYS A 43 -9.90 -0.93 0.04
C CYS A 43 -8.93 -1.19 1.19
N ALA A 44 -9.46 -1.66 2.32
CA ALA A 44 -8.66 -2.06 3.47
C ALA A 44 -9.11 -3.44 3.96
N LEU A 45 -8.13 -4.24 4.39
CA LEU A 45 -8.33 -5.52 5.05
C LEU A 45 -7.64 -5.48 6.41
N SER A 46 -8.36 -5.91 7.45
CA SER A 46 -7.76 -6.16 8.76
C SER A 46 -7.58 -7.67 8.97
N CYS A 47 -6.44 -8.06 9.54
CA CYS A 47 -6.16 -9.41 9.97
C CYS A 47 -5.59 -9.38 11.38
N ARG A 48 -6.17 -10.20 12.26
CA ARG A 48 -5.66 -10.40 13.61
C ARG A 48 -4.66 -11.56 13.62
N TYR A 49 -3.45 -11.29 14.09
CA TYR A 49 -2.39 -12.27 14.25
C TYR A 49 -2.12 -12.53 15.72
N VAL A 50 -2.13 -13.80 16.11
CA VAL A 50 -1.59 -14.23 17.40
C VAL A 50 -0.07 -14.19 17.31
N ILE A 51 0.58 -13.51 18.24
CA ILE A 51 2.03 -13.36 18.27
C ILE A 51 2.61 -14.58 19.00
N PRO A 52 3.51 -15.37 18.37
CA PRO A 52 4.19 -16.46 19.05
C PRO A 52 5.07 -15.96 20.21
N GLU A 53 5.38 -16.85 21.17
CA GLU A 53 6.17 -16.49 22.36
C GLU A 53 7.59 -15.99 22.02
N ALA A 54 8.21 -16.51 20.95
CA ALA A 54 9.56 -16.11 20.56
C ALA A 54 9.64 -14.62 20.13
N PRO A 55 8.79 -14.10 19.22
CA PRO A 55 8.70 -12.67 18.94
C PRO A 55 8.29 -11.80 20.13
N LEU A 56 7.48 -12.31 21.07
CA LEU A 56 7.06 -11.54 22.25
C LEU A 56 8.24 -11.18 23.17
N ALA A 57 9.30 -12.00 23.20
CA ALA A 57 10.50 -11.75 24.00
C ALA A 57 11.47 -10.72 23.38
N LEU A 58 11.23 -10.29 22.14
CA LEU A 58 12.10 -9.33 21.45
C LEU A 58 11.89 -7.90 21.97
N ASN A 59 12.95 -7.10 21.92
CA ASN A 59 12.81 -5.65 22.04
C ASN A 59 12.00 -5.07 20.86
N THR A 60 11.48 -3.86 21.03
CA THR A 60 10.60 -3.21 20.05
C THR A 60 11.22 -3.15 18.65
N ASP A 61 12.48 -2.73 18.50
CA ASP A 61 13.10 -2.59 17.19
C ASP A 61 13.29 -3.94 16.49
N SER A 62 13.67 -4.96 17.24
CA SER A 62 13.83 -6.32 16.71
C SER A 62 12.48 -6.91 16.31
N PHE A 63 11.43 -6.66 17.09
CA PHE A 63 10.07 -7.06 16.74
C PHE A 63 9.60 -6.38 15.46
N LYS A 64 9.77 -5.05 15.35
CA LYS A 64 9.43 -4.29 14.14
C LYS A 64 10.16 -4.82 12.93
N HIS A 65 11.45 -5.08 13.07
CA HIS A 65 12.28 -5.64 12.00
C HIS A 65 11.78 -7.01 11.51
N VAL A 66 11.35 -7.90 12.41
CA VAL A 66 10.77 -9.21 12.04
C VAL A 66 9.51 -9.03 11.22
N ILE A 67 8.59 -8.15 11.65
CA ILE A 67 7.34 -7.91 10.94
C ILE A 67 7.59 -7.22 9.59
N GLU A 68 8.44 -6.21 9.54
CA GLU A 68 8.83 -5.53 8.30
C GLU A 68 9.50 -6.50 7.33
N THR A 69 10.35 -7.42 7.80
CA THR A 69 10.93 -8.48 6.96
C THR A 69 9.85 -9.39 6.38
N ALA A 70 8.81 -9.73 7.15
CA ALA A 70 7.68 -10.51 6.67
C ALA A 70 6.88 -9.75 5.60
N PHE A 71 6.65 -8.45 5.80
CA PHE A 71 6.05 -7.56 4.80
C PHE A 71 6.87 -7.53 3.51
N ALA A 72 8.19 -7.33 3.60
CA ALA A 72 9.07 -7.30 2.44
C ALA A 72 8.98 -8.61 1.63
N ARG A 73 9.00 -9.76 2.31
CA ARG A 73 8.84 -11.07 1.65
C ARG A 73 7.49 -11.20 0.95
N ALA A 74 6.41 -10.76 1.59
CA ALA A 74 5.07 -10.80 1.00
C ALA A 74 4.96 -9.86 -0.21
N ILE A 75 5.45 -8.62 -0.10
CA ILE A 75 5.45 -7.62 -1.18
C ILE A 75 6.23 -8.13 -2.40
N LEU A 76 7.42 -8.71 -2.18
CA LEU A 76 8.26 -9.22 -3.27
C LEU A 76 7.63 -10.39 -4.04
N GLN A 77 6.64 -11.09 -3.46
CA GLN A 77 5.88 -12.12 -4.15
C GLN A 77 4.76 -11.56 -5.04
N HIS A 78 4.45 -10.27 -4.91
CA HIS A 78 3.37 -9.61 -5.65
C HIS A 78 3.90 -8.38 -6.38
N PRO A 79 4.33 -8.51 -7.65
CA PRO A 79 4.89 -7.39 -8.42
C PRO A 79 3.98 -6.15 -8.50
N ALA A 80 2.66 -6.32 -8.34
CA ALA A 80 1.71 -5.19 -8.31
C ALA A 80 1.86 -4.29 -7.06
N LEU A 81 2.61 -4.72 -6.03
CA LEU A 81 2.94 -3.90 -4.85
C LEU A 81 4.24 -3.13 -4.99
N THR A 82 5.00 -3.39 -6.06
CA THR A 82 6.30 -2.75 -6.30
C THR A 82 6.25 -1.77 -7.45
N VAL A 83 5.04 -1.25 -7.75
CA VAL A 83 4.80 -0.34 -8.85
C VAL A 83 4.16 0.96 -8.38
N GLY A 84 4.52 2.02 -9.07
CA GLY A 84 3.91 3.34 -8.98
C GLY A 84 3.14 3.67 -10.26
N ARG A 85 2.50 4.83 -10.29
CA ARG A 85 1.71 5.31 -11.42
C ARG A 85 2.16 6.71 -11.83
N ILE A 86 2.29 6.93 -13.14
CA ILE A 86 2.56 8.24 -13.73
C ILE A 86 1.47 8.61 -14.72
N ASP A 87 1.43 9.89 -15.09
CA ASP A 87 0.47 10.44 -16.07
C ASP A 87 -1.00 10.17 -15.68
N ASP A 88 -1.28 10.19 -14.37
CA ASP A 88 -2.60 9.82 -13.85
C ASP A 88 -3.70 10.82 -14.20
N ASP A 89 -3.31 12.06 -14.48
CA ASP A 89 -4.15 13.14 -14.99
C ASP A 89 -4.38 13.05 -16.51
N THR A 90 -3.89 12.01 -17.18
CA THR A 90 -3.97 11.85 -18.64
C THR A 90 -4.91 10.72 -19.05
N LYS A 91 -5.19 10.63 -20.35
CA LYS A 91 -5.95 9.50 -20.93
C LYS A 91 -5.16 8.18 -20.98
N THR A 92 -3.87 8.21 -20.68
CA THR A 92 -2.98 7.07 -20.81
C THR A 92 -2.05 6.95 -19.61
N PRO A 93 -2.60 6.70 -18.41
CA PRO A 93 -1.77 6.47 -17.23
C PRO A 93 -0.91 5.22 -17.42
N LEU A 94 0.27 5.22 -16.80
CA LEU A 94 1.29 4.19 -16.96
C LEU A 94 1.70 3.63 -15.59
N TRP A 95 1.89 2.31 -15.54
CA TRP A 95 2.59 1.65 -14.45
C TRP A 95 4.09 1.84 -14.62
N VAL A 96 4.76 2.15 -13.51
CA VAL A 96 6.21 2.25 -13.44
C VAL A 96 6.77 1.36 -12.34
N HIS A 97 7.95 0.81 -12.57
CA HIS A 97 8.71 0.12 -11.53
C HIS A 97 9.21 1.10 -10.47
N LEU A 98 9.16 0.69 -9.21
CA LEU A 98 9.77 1.41 -8.10
C LEU A 98 11.01 0.65 -7.63
N ASP A 99 12.18 1.28 -7.77
CA ASP A 99 13.46 0.63 -7.43
C ASP A 99 13.66 0.45 -5.93
N ARG A 100 12.95 1.25 -5.12
CA ARG A 100 12.97 1.19 -3.67
C ARG A 100 11.60 1.53 -3.10
N ILE A 101 11.19 0.80 -2.07
CA ILE A 101 10.06 1.14 -1.23
C ILE A 101 10.62 1.40 0.17
N ASP A 102 10.31 2.57 0.72
CA ASP A 102 10.73 2.95 2.07
C ASP A 102 9.58 2.71 3.04
N PHE A 103 9.68 1.67 3.87
CA PHE A 103 8.59 1.30 4.78
C PHE A 103 8.24 2.38 5.80
N ASN A 104 9.13 3.32 6.10
CA ASN A 104 8.80 4.45 6.96
C ASN A 104 7.68 5.33 6.37
N ASN A 105 7.47 5.29 5.05
CA ASN A 105 6.37 6.00 4.38
C ASN A 105 5.08 5.18 4.27
N HIS A 106 5.15 3.85 4.50
CA HIS A 106 4.06 2.93 4.19
C HIS A 106 3.56 2.13 5.38
N ILE A 107 4.36 1.93 6.42
CA ILE A 107 4.00 1.14 7.60
C ILE A 107 3.97 2.06 8.81
N THR A 108 2.78 2.26 9.34
CA THR A 108 2.57 3.02 10.58
C THR A 108 2.43 2.06 11.75
N TRP A 109 3.27 2.24 12.76
CA TRP A 109 3.18 1.51 14.02
C TRP A 109 2.32 2.31 15.01
N SER A 110 1.35 1.65 15.61
CA SER A 110 0.51 2.22 16.67
C SER A 110 0.40 1.24 17.82
N GLU A 111 0.53 1.75 19.04
CA GLU A 111 0.50 0.97 20.27
C GLU A 111 -0.65 1.46 21.16
N PRO A 112 -1.92 1.24 20.76
CA PRO A 112 -3.06 1.61 21.57
C PRO A 112 -3.11 0.77 22.86
N SER A 113 -3.75 1.30 23.90
CA SER A 113 -4.13 0.46 25.04
C SER A 113 -5.19 -0.55 24.60
N GLU A 114 -5.23 -1.74 25.21
CA GLU A 114 -6.25 -2.76 24.90
C GLU A 114 -7.69 -2.23 25.11
N HIS A 115 -7.85 -1.26 26.02
CA HIS A 115 -9.12 -0.61 26.32
C HIS A 115 -9.43 0.59 25.43
N THR A 116 -8.59 0.90 24.43
CA THR A 116 -8.87 1.96 23.46
C THR A 116 -9.97 1.46 22.52
N GLU A 117 -11.21 1.81 22.84
CA GLU A 117 -12.35 1.61 21.95
C GLU A 117 -12.08 2.25 20.59
N ASN A 118 -12.62 1.63 19.54
CA ASN A 118 -12.58 2.11 18.14
C ASN A 118 -11.22 2.21 17.45
N SER A 119 -10.09 1.92 18.13
CA SER A 119 -8.75 2.00 17.51
C SER A 119 -8.63 1.32 16.14
N LEU A 120 -9.20 0.13 15.96
CA LEU A 120 -9.23 -0.56 14.67
C LEU A 120 -10.20 0.09 13.67
N SER A 121 -11.38 0.51 14.12
CA SER A 121 -12.39 1.14 13.27
C SER A 121 -11.90 2.48 12.72
N ASP A 122 -11.30 3.31 13.56
CA ASP A 122 -10.75 4.62 13.20
C ASP A 122 -9.63 4.46 12.16
N VAL A 123 -8.79 3.43 12.33
CA VAL A 123 -7.77 3.09 11.33
C VAL A 123 -8.42 2.66 10.02
N LEU A 124 -9.40 1.77 10.03
CA LEU A 124 -10.09 1.32 8.81
C LEU A 124 -10.76 2.51 8.09
N GLU A 125 -11.44 3.37 8.82
CA GLU A 125 -12.07 4.58 8.28
C GLU A 125 -11.05 5.53 7.67
N TRP A 126 -9.93 5.79 8.37
CA TRP A 126 -8.86 6.63 7.85
C TRP A 126 -8.27 6.02 6.57
N GLN A 127 -8.04 4.70 6.56
CA GLN A 127 -7.43 3.98 5.45
C GLN A 127 -8.24 4.09 4.15
N VAL A 128 -9.56 4.05 4.22
CA VAL A 128 -10.43 4.12 3.02
C VAL A 128 -10.77 5.55 2.59
N ASN A 129 -10.50 6.56 3.44
CA ASN A 129 -10.82 7.96 3.15
C ASN A 129 -9.60 8.84 2.80
N ASN A 130 -8.38 8.38 3.06
CA ASN A 130 -7.19 9.19 2.81
C ASN A 130 -6.51 8.82 1.49
N PRO A 131 -6.29 9.77 0.56
CA PRO A 131 -5.73 9.47 -0.75
C PRO A 131 -4.25 9.06 -0.68
N TYR A 132 -3.85 8.18 -1.59
CA TYR A 132 -2.44 7.91 -1.91
C TYR A 132 -1.83 9.10 -2.66
N LEU A 133 -0.62 9.50 -2.27
CA LEU A 133 0.12 10.64 -2.82
C LEU A 133 1.45 10.16 -3.41
N ASN A 134 2.07 11.00 -4.24
CA ASN A 134 3.38 10.73 -4.87
C ASN A 134 3.45 9.37 -5.60
N LEU A 135 2.39 9.04 -6.35
CA LEU A 135 2.23 7.73 -7.00
C LEU A 135 3.38 7.39 -7.94
N GLU A 136 4.11 8.39 -8.45
CA GLU A 136 5.28 8.23 -9.31
C GLU A 136 6.53 7.69 -8.58
N ARG A 137 6.50 7.71 -7.25
CA ARG A 137 7.62 7.32 -6.36
C ARG A 137 7.20 6.34 -5.26
N GLN A 138 5.91 6.21 -5.01
CA GLN A 138 5.36 5.42 -3.91
C GLN A 138 4.29 4.47 -4.44
N PRO A 139 4.27 3.22 -3.95
CA PRO A 139 3.22 2.30 -4.33
C PRO A 139 1.89 2.71 -3.71
N CYS A 140 0.79 2.33 -4.35
CA CYS A 140 -0.56 2.67 -3.93
C CYS A 140 -1.07 1.75 -2.81
N TRP A 141 -0.26 1.52 -1.78
CA TRP A 141 -0.64 0.77 -0.59
C TRP A 141 0.03 1.33 0.65
N ARG A 142 -0.55 1.02 1.81
CA ARG A 142 -0.01 1.31 3.13
C ARG A 142 -0.56 0.32 4.15
N ALA A 143 0.12 0.21 5.28
CA ALA A 143 -0.25 -0.66 6.37
C ALA A 143 -0.21 0.07 7.71
N VAL A 144 -1.07 -0.33 8.63
CA VAL A 144 -1.02 0.07 10.04
C VAL A 144 -0.94 -1.20 10.88
N ILE A 145 0.03 -1.24 11.78
CA ILE A 145 0.21 -2.33 12.74
C ILE A 145 -0.24 -1.82 14.10
N LEU A 146 -1.30 -2.43 14.63
CA LEU A 146 -1.85 -2.16 15.94
C LEU A 146 -1.33 -3.21 16.94
N ARG A 147 -0.35 -2.83 17.74
CA ARG A 147 0.21 -3.68 18.80
C ARG A 147 -0.33 -3.24 20.15
N TYR A 148 -1.30 -3.97 20.68
CA TYR A 148 -1.92 -3.64 21.96
C TYR A 148 -0.98 -3.99 23.11
N HIS A 149 -0.79 -3.07 24.05
CA HIS A 149 0.04 -3.31 25.24
C HIS A 149 -0.50 -4.49 26.06
N GLY A 150 0.37 -5.46 26.37
CA GLY A 150 0.01 -6.65 27.16
C GLY A 150 -0.72 -7.74 26.38
N ALA A 151 -1.14 -7.47 25.14
CA ALA A 151 -1.80 -8.45 24.31
C ALA A 151 -0.81 -9.40 23.63
N LYS A 152 -1.23 -10.66 23.46
CA LYS A 152 -0.52 -11.66 22.64
C LYS A 152 -1.00 -11.67 21.19
N PHE A 153 -1.59 -10.58 20.73
CA PHE A 153 -2.06 -10.43 19.36
C PHE A 153 -1.75 -9.02 18.85
N MET A 154 -1.73 -8.89 17.52
CA MET A 154 -1.71 -7.61 16.84
C MET A 154 -2.74 -7.63 15.71
N ASP A 155 -3.29 -6.46 15.40
CA ASP A 155 -4.08 -6.27 14.19
C ASP A 155 -3.20 -5.62 13.13
N VAL A 156 -3.19 -6.19 11.94
CA VAL A 156 -2.52 -5.61 10.78
C VAL A 156 -3.60 -5.18 9.80
N VAL A 157 -3.68 -3.88 9.56
CA VAL A 157 -4.55 -3.29 8.56
C VAL A 157 -3.72 -3.00 7.32
N PHE A 158 -4.05 -3.65 6.20
CA PHE A 158 -3.43 -3.41 4.90
C PHE A 158 -4.44 -2.73 3.98
N ALA A 159 -4.07 -1.61 3.39
CA ALA A 159 -4.91 -0.86 2.48
C ALA A 159 -4.21 -0.60 1.15
N TRP A 160 -4.97 -0.64 0.07
CA TRP A 160 -4.47 -0.41 -1.28
C TRP A 160 -5.49 0.32 -2.17
N ASP A 161 -4.99 0.95 -3.24
CA ASP A 161 -5.80 1.46 -4.35
C ASP A 161 -6.27 0.30 -5.23
N HIS A 162 -7.56 0.26 -5.57
CA HIS A 162 -8.15 -0.89 -6.27
C HIS A 162 -7.63 -1.10 -7.71
N SER A 163 -6.92 -0.12 -8.29
CA SER A 163 -6.20 -0.33 -9.55
C SER A 163 -5.02 -1.30 -9.39
N ALA A 164 -4.44 -1.42 -8.19
CA ALA A 164 -3.31 -2.32 -7.92
C ALA A 164 -3.73 -3.79 -7.74
N GLY A 165 -5.01 -4.07 -7.48
CA GLY A 165 -5.49 -5.45 -7.34
C GLY A 165 -6.92 -5.56 -6.83
N ASP A 166 -7.56 -6.67 -7.16
CA ASP A 166 -8.82 -7.07 -6.54
C ASP A 166 -8.59 -7.68 -5.15
N GLY A 167 -9.64 -7.74 -4.33
CA GLY A 167 -9.55 -8.23 -2.94
C GLY A 167 -9.11 -9.69 -2.81
N LYS A 168 -9.23 -10.52 -3.86
CA LYS A 168 -8.89 -11.94 -3.81
C LYS A 168 -7.37 -12.14 -3.71
N LYS A 169 -6.59 -11.33 -4.43
CA LYS A 169 -5.12 -11.40 -4.38
C LYS A 169 -4.56 -11.08 -2.99
N TRP A 170 -5.25 -10.25 -2.20
CA TRP A 170 -4.80 -9.84 -0.86
C TRP A 170 -5.11 -10.85 0.24
N GLN A 171 -6.18 -11.65 0.09
CA GLN A 171 -6.47 -12.75 1.02
C GLN A 171 -5.37 -13.80 1.00
N ASP A 172 -4.67 -13.98 -0.13
CA ASP A 172 -3.55 -14.89 -0.22
C ASP A 172 -2.28 -14.29 0.43
N THR A 173 -2.06 -12.97 0.31
CA THR A 173 -0.94 -12.26 0.97
C THR A 173 -1.01 -12.34 2.49
N SER A 174 -2.21 -12.20 3.09
CA SER A 174 -2.38 -12.26 4.55
C SER A 174 -1.99 -13.61 5.16
N ARG A 175 -2.06 -14.70 4.38
CA ARG A 175 -1.63 -16.05 4.77
C ARG A 175 -0.11 -16.21 4.87
N TYR A 176 0.67 -15.27 4.35
CA TYR A 176 2.12 -15.27 4.51
C TYR A 176 2.54 -14.59 5.81
N LEU A 177 1.84 -13.52 6.19
CA LEU A 177 2.00 -12.91 7.51
C LEU A 177 1.57 -13.84 8.65
N SER A 178 0.76 -14.87 8.39
CA SER A 178 0.45 -15.90 9.41
C SER A 178 1.52 -16.98 9.54
N ARG A 179 2.54 -16.98 8.65
CA ARG A 179 3.70 -17.88 8.71
C ARG A 179 4.92 -17.19 9.33
N LEU A 180 4.69 -16.18 10.18
CA LEU A 180 5.75 -15.63 11.02
C LEU A 180 6.43 -16.79 11.77
N PRO A 181 7.78 -16.84 11.80
CA PRO A 181 8.50 -17.85 12.57
C PRO A 181 8.22 -17.73 14.07
#